data_AF-A0A259MCB4-F1
#
_entry.id   AF-A0A259MCB4-F1
#
_cell.length_a   1.000
_cell.length_b   1.000
_cell.length_c   1.000
_cell.angle_alpha   90.00
_cell.angle_beta   90.00
_cell.angle_gamma   90.00
#
_symmetry.space_group_name_H-M   'P 1'
#
loop_
_entity.id
_entity.type
_entity.pdbx_description
1 polymer ?
#
loop_
_entity_poly.entity_id
_entity_poly.type
_entity_poly.pdbx_seq_one_letter_code
_entity_poly.pdbx_strand_id
1 'polypeptide(L)'
;MRDGEPRIDFGQAAEVTGELLAQDNAVMLTLLGHDGRRSTLTIPAADLQRLVPLLLLLGRALPQHELSDPAKLSLVPTDSLSVGGLPGGETLLAVAVGPATVGFSLPASAAEKLGRSLLLVGNDAAGATSIQ
;
A
#
# COMPACT_ATOMS: atom_id res chain seq x y z
N MET A 1 26.14 -12.62 31.54
CA MET A 1 24.94 -11.79 31.76
C MET A 1 24.50 -11.35 30.37
N ARG A 2 23.38 -11.85 29.85
CA ARG A 2 22.82 -11.37 28.58
C ARG A 2 21.88 -10.24 28.95
N ASP A 3 22.34 -9.00 28.77
CA ASP A 3 21.51 -7.82 28.93
C ASP A 3 20.27 -7.97 28.06
N GLY A 4 19.11 -7.78 28.69
CA GLY A 4 17.81 -7.99 28.05
C GLY A 4 17.68 -7.09 26.84
N GLU A 5 17.57 -7.71 25.66
CA GLU A 5 17.13 -6.99 24.46
C GLU A 5 15.85 -6.24 24.82
N PRO A 6 15.77 -4.93 24.53
CA PRO A 6 14.59 -4.14 24.84
C PRO A 6 13.39 -4.81 24.16
N ARG A 7 12.54 -5.43 24.98
CA ARG A 7 11.39 -6.18 24.50
C ARG A 7 10.37 -5.17 24.03
N ILE A 8 10.23 -5.07 22.71
CA ILE A 8 9.26 -4.15 22.11
C ILE A 8 7.88 -4.76 22.27
N ASP A 9 7.04 -4.07 23.04
CA ASP A 9 5.65 -4.44 23.24
C ASP A 9 4.77 -3.72 22.22
N PHE A 10 4.51 -4.40 21.10
CA PHE A 10 3.60 -3.91 20.06
C PHE A 10 2.16 -3.73 20.54
N GLY A 11 1.76 -4.37 21.65
CA GLY A 11 0.42 -4.23 22.22
C GLY A 11 0.16 -2.86 22.85
N GLN A 12 1.22 -2.09 23.15
CA GLN A 12 1.13 -0.74 23.71
C GLN A 12 1.38 0.36 22.67
N ALA A 13 1.66 0.00 21.41
CA ALA A 13 1.94 0.96 20.35
C ALA A 13 0.67 1.68 19.89
N ALA A 14 0.66 3.00 19.99
CA ALA A 14 -0.36 3.87 19.43
C ALA A 14 -0.09 4.15 17.93
N GLU A 15 1.18 4.27 17.56
CA GLU A 15 1.62 4.50 16.19
C GLU A 15 2.89 3.69 15.92
N VAL A 16 3.02 3.18 14.70
CA VAL A 16 4.24 2.53 14.21
C VAL A 16 4.61 3.15 12.87
N THR A 17 5.78 3.75 12.78
CA THR A 17 6.36 4.29 11.54
C THR A 17 7.57 3.47 11.13
N GLY A 18 7.89 3.44 9.84
CA GLY A 18 9.00 2.67 9.30
C GLY A 18 9.85 3.50 8.33
N GLU A 19 11.17 3.39 8.45
CA GLU A 19 12.15 4.04 7.57
C GLU A 19 13.14 2.99 7.03
N LEU A 20 13.46 3.07 5.73
CA LEU A 20 14.46 2.21 5.12
C LEU A 20 15.87 2.78 5.37
N LEU A 21 16.68 2.05 6.12
CA LEU A 21 18.10 2.32 6.30
C LEU A 21 18.88 1.65 5.16
N ALA A 22 19.00 2.37 4.04
CA ALA A 22 19.59 1.84 2.81
C ALA A 22 21.05 1.37 2.97
N GLN A 23 21.83 2.03 3.85
CA GLN A 23 23.24 1.66 4.09
C GLN A 23 23.37 0.32 4.82
N ASP A 24 22.44 0.01 5.72
CA ASP A 24 22.46 -1.20 6.54
C ASP A 24 21.59 -2.32 5.96
N ASN A 25 20.97 -2.07 4.79
CA ASN A 25 19.97 -2.94 4.17
C ASN A 25 18.93 -3.42 5.21
N ALA A 26 18.40 -2.48 5.98
CA ALA A 26 17.51 -2.74 7.10
C ALA A 26 16.35 -1.74 7.12
N VAL A 27 15.27 -2.09 7.82
CA VAL A 27 14.16 -1.19 8.10
C VAL A 27 14.18 -0.88 9.59
N MET A 28 14.16 0.40 9.92
CA MET A 28 13.97 0.87 11.28
C MET A 28 12.49 1.17 11.50
N LEU A 29 11.87 0.44 12.43
CA LEU A 29 10.54 0.75 12.91
C LEU A 29 10.66 1.66 14.14
N THR A 30 9.91 2.73 14.17
CA THR A 30 9.73 3.58 15.35
C THR A 30 8.32 3.37 15.86
N LEU A 31 8.20 2.92 17.10
CA LEU A 31 6.92 2.78 17.79
C LEU A 31 6.75 3.96 18.73
N LEU A 32 5.57 4.57 18.71
CA LEU A 32 5.11 5.54 19.69
C LEU A 32 4.07 4.86 20.56
N GLY A 33 4.37 4.70 21.86
CA GLY A 33 3.43 4.16 22.83
C GLY A 33 2.30 5.14 23.15
N HIS A 34 1.20 4.64 23.71
CA HIS A 34 0.09 5.48 24.22
C HIS A 34 0.52 6.39 25.37
N ASP A 35 1.62 6.05 26.04
CA ASP A 35 2.29 6.86 27.06
C ASP A 35 3.20 7.95 26.47
N GLY A 36 3.29 8.04 25.14
CA GLY A 36 4.13 8.97 24.41
C GLY A 36 5.60 8.56 24.30
N ARG A 37 6.01 7.40 24.82
CA ARG A 37 7.39 6.92 24.72
C ARG A 37 7.68 6.40 23.33
N ARG A 38 8.88 6.69 22.83
CA ARG A 38 9.37 6.17 21.55
C ARG A 38 10.35 5.02 21.78
N SER A 39 10.18 3.96 21.00
CA SER A 39 11.11 2.83 20.94
C SER A 39 11.40 2.48 19.48
N THR A 40 12.64 2.12 19.17
CA THR A 40 13.05 1.76 17.82
C THR A 40 13.41 0.28 17.71
N LEU A 41 13.10 -0.32 16.56
CA LEU A 41 13.48 -1.67 16.18
C LEU A 41 14.15 -1.64 14.82
N THR A 42 15.35 -2.19 14.70
CA THR A 42 15.98 -2.36 13.38
C THR A 42 15.83 -3.81 12.94
N ILE A 43 15.24 -4.02 11.77
CA ILE A 43 15.00 -5.33 11.17
C ILE A 43 15.81 -5.42 9.87
N PRO A 44 16.73 -6.38 9.73
CA PRO A 44 17.41 -6.62 8.46
C PRO A 44 16.40 -6.92 7.34
N ALA A 45 16.61 -6.36 6.15
CA ALA A 45 15.69 -6.53 5.03
C ALA A 45 15.55 -8.02 4.60
N ALA A 46 16.58 -8.83 4.82
CA ALA A 46 16.57 -10.27 4.59
C ALA A 46 15.53 -11.00 5.47
N ASP A 47 15.29 -10.53 6.69
CA ASP A 47 14.30 -11.12 7.60
C ASP A 47 12.88 -10.65 7.27
N LEU A 48 12.75 -9.43 6.74
CA LEU A 48 11.49 -8.88 6.21
C LEU A 48 10.93 -9.67 5.03
N GLN A 49 11.79 -10.23 4.17
CA GLN A 49 11.33 -11.08 3.06
C GLN A 49 10.52 -12.30 3.53
N ARG A 50 10.79 -12.80 4.74
CA ARG A 50 10.04 -13.92 5.34
C ARG A 50 8.75 -13.46 6.03
N LEU A 51 8.66 -12.17 6.39
CA LEU A 51 7.46 -11.56 6.96
C LEU A 51 6.42 -11.21 5.90
N VAL A 52 6.81 -10.96 4.65
CA VAL A 52 5.87 -10.64 3.56
C VAL A 52 4.81 -11.74 3.36
N PRO A 53 5.15 -13.03 3.24
CA PRO A 53 4.15 -14.10 3.16
C PRO A 53 3.25 -14.18 4.39
N LEU A 54 3.81 -13.94 5.58
CA LEU A 54 3.09 -13.98 6.85
C LEU A 54 2.07 -12.84 6.95
N LEU A 55 2.45 -11.61 6.60
CA LEU A 55 1.57 -10.44 6.52
C LEU A 55 0.47 -10.64 5.48
N LEU A 56 0.82 -11.21 4.32
CA LEU A 56 -0.16 -11.55 3.29
C LEU A 56 -1.14 -12.62 3.78
N LEU A 57 -0.74 -13.55 4.65
CA LEU A 57 -1.59 -14.59 5.25
C LEU A 57 -2.46 -14.05 6.39
N LEU A 58 -1.88 -13.20 7.24
CA LEU A 58 -2.59 -12.49 8.31
C LEU A 58 -3.65 -11.55 7.73
N GLY A 59 -3.37 -10.83 6.65
CA GLY A 59 -4.35 -9.99 5.96
C GLY A 59 -5.58 -10.75 5.46
N ARG A 60 -5.46 -12.06 5.20
CA ARG A 60 -6.59 -12.95 4.82
C ARG A 60 -7.35 -13.48 6.03
N ALA A 61 -6.64 -13.61 7.15
CA ALA A 61 -7.13 -14.23 8.38
C ALA A 61 -7.69 -13.20 9.37
N LEU A 62 -7.36 -11.91 9.20
CA LEU A 62 -8.06 -10.83 9.88
C LEU A 62 -9.54 -10.96 9.52
N PRO A 63 -10.47 -10.88 10.50
CA PRO A 63 -11.88 -10.84 10.21
C PRO A 63 -12.07 -9.76 9.16
N GLN A 64 -12.68 -10.14 8.03
CA GLN A 64 -13.27 -9.15 7.17
C GLN A 64 -14.25 -8.43 8.08
N HIS A 65 -13.86 -7.24 8.56
CA HIS A 65 -14.86 -6.35 9.09
C HIS A 65 -15.85 -6.26 7.94
N GLU A 66 -17.07 -6.76 8.17
CA GLU A 66 -18.18 -6.49 7.28
C GLU A 66 -18.31 -4.97 7.29
N LEU A 67 -17.55 -4.31 6.40
CA LEU A 67 -18.00 -3.13 5.74
C LEU A 67 -19.34 -3.59 5.17
N SER A 68 -20.42 -3.22 5.85
CA SER A 68 -21.79 -3.53 5.50
C SER A 68 -22.15 -2.82 4.20
N ASP A 69 -21.54 -3.26 3.12
CA ASP A 69 -21.82 -3.04 1.72
C ASP A 69 -20.67 -3.77 1.01
N PRO A 70 -20.89 -4.59 -0.04
CA PRO A 70 -19.80 -4.92 -0.93
C PRO A 70 -19.08 -3.60 -1.19
N ALA A 71 -17.79 -3.52 -0.85
CA ALA A 71 -17.00 -2.37 -1.21
C ALA A 71 -16.99 -2.35 -2.74
N LYS A 72 -18.03 -1.75 -3.34
CA LYS A 72 -17.92 -0.89 -4.50
C LYS A 72 -16.59 -0.23 -4.27
N LEU A 73 -15.62 -0.57 -5.13
CA LEU A 73 -14.34 0.10 -5.21
C LEU A 73 -14.62 1.55 -4.83
N SER A 74 -14.33 1.91 -3.59
CA SER A 74 -14.75 3.20 -3.07
C SER A 74 -13.90 4.11 -3.90
N LEU A 75 -14.54 4.75 -4.88
CA LEU A 75 -13.90 5.56 -5.89
C LEU A 75 -13.03 6.50 -5.08
N VAL A 76 -11.72 6.22 -5.06
CA VAL A 76 -10.76 7.17 -4.53
C VAL A 76 -11.10 8.43 -5.28
N PRO A 77 -11.51 9.53 -4.61
CA PRO A 77 -11.98 10.72 -5.29
C PRO A 77 -10.82 11.24 -6.13
N THR A 78 -10.83 10.82 -7.38
CA THR A 78 -9.73 10.98 -8.31
C THR A 78 -10.09 12.24 -9.07
N ASP A 79 -9.45 13.33 -8.70
CA ASP A 79 -9.71 14.62 -9.34
C ASP A 79 -9.21 14.61 -10.79
N SER A 80 -8.15 13.84 -11.05
CA SER A 80 -7.68 13.59 -12.41
C SER A 80 -6.85 12.30 -12.52
N LEU A 81 -6.89 11.72 -13.71
CA LEU A 81 -6.03 10.62 -14.13
C LEU A 81 -5.25 11.07 -15.37
N SER A 82 -3.93 10.95 -15.35
CA SER A 82 -3.07 11.29 -16.48
C SER A 82 -2.08 10.18 -16.80
N VAL A 83 -1.75 10.05 -18.08
CA VAL A 83 -0.84 9.02 -18.60
C VAL A 83 0.23 9.70 -19.45
N GLY A 84 1.49 9.37 -19.23
CA GLY A 84 2.61 9.92 -19.98
C GLY A 84 3.73 8.89 -20.20
N GLY A 85 4.52 9.09 -21.25
CA GLY A 85 5.73 8.29 -21.48
C GLY A 85 6.90 8.79 -20.64
N LEU A 86 7.74 7.89 -20.17
CA LEU A 86 9.00 8.19 -19.51
C LEU A 86 10.19 7.95 -20.46
N PRO A 87 11.34 8.63 -20.28
CA PRO A 87 12.51 8.52 -21.16
C PRO A 87 13.11 7.11 -21.29
N GLY A 88 12.72 6.18 -20.42
CA GLY A 88 13.14 4.77 -20.43
C GLY A 88 12.20 3.81 -21.17
N GLY A 89 11.17 4.31 -21.86
CA GLY A 89 10.13 3.48 -22.51
C GLY A 89 9.07 2.93 -21.54
N GLU A 90 9.13 3.36 -20.28
CA GLU A 90 8.08 3.14 -19.28
C GLU A 90 6.93 4.13 -19.46
N THR A 91 5.80 3.85 -18.84
CA THR A 91 4.62 4.71 -18.80
C THR A 91 4.37 5.14 -17.36
N LEU A 92 4.24 6.44 -17.14
CA LEU A 92 3.80 7.03 -15.88
C LEU A 92 2.27 7.12 -15.90
N LEU A 93 1.62 6.50 -14.92
CA LEU A 93 0.23 6.72 -14.58
C LEU A 93 0.18 7.61 -13.33
N ALA A 94 -0.34 8.83 -13.45
CA ALA A 94 -0.48 9.75 -12.33
C ALA A 94 -1.96 9.95 -11.97
N VAL A 95 -2.26 9.75 -10.68
CA VAL A 95 -3.58 9.85 -10.07
C VAL A 95 -3.55 11.01 -9.08
N ALA A 96 -4.35 12.06 -9.33
CA ALA A 96 -4.53 13.14 -8.38
C ALA A 96 -5.69 12.81 -7.44
N VAL A 97 -5.47 12.96 -6.14
CA VAL A 97 -6.43 12.71 -5.06
C VAL A 97 -6.36 13.87 -4.06
N GLY A 98 -7.26 14.84 -4.21
CA GLY A 98 -7.23 16.09 -3.49
C GLY A 98 -5.91 16.85 -3.72
N PRO A 99 -5.17 17.19 -2.65
CA PRO A 99 -3.88 17.87 -2.77
C PRO A 99 -2.71 16.92 -3.10
N ALA A 100 -2.93 15.61 -3.14
CA ALA A 100 -1.88 14.62 -3.33
C ALA A 100 -1.88 14.06 -4.76
N THR A 101 -0.69 13.73 -5.28
CA THR A 101 -0.52 13.03 -6.56
C THR A 101 0.25 11.74 -6.33
N VAL A 102 -0.31 10.63 -6.77
CA VAL A 102 0.33 9.31 -6.75
C VAL A 102 0.76 8.96 -8.17
N GLY A 103 2.05 8.68 -8.37
CA GLY A 103 2.60 8.29 -9.67
C GLY A 103 3.07 6.83 -9.66
N PHE A 104 2.64 6.06 -10.66
CA PHE A 104 3.10 4.69 -10.90
C PHE A 104 3.93 4.66 -12.18
N SER A 105 5.23 4.33 -12.08
CA SER A 105 6.00 3.94 -13.26
C SER A 105 5.70 2.48 -13.56
N LEU A 106 5.34 2.20 -14.81
CA LEU A 106 4.92 0.88 -15.26
C LEU A 106 5.62 0.58 -16.59
N PRO A 107 6.01 -0.68 -16.85
CA PRO A 107 6.35 -1.10 -18.20
C PRO A 107 5.19 -0.80 -19.16
N ALA A 108 5.48 -0.40 -20.40
CA ALA A 108 4.45 -0.03 -21.38
C ALA A 108 3.39 -1.15 -21.59
N SER A 109 3.82 -2.41 -21.56
CA SER A 109 2.93 -3.58 -21.68
C SER A 109 2.00 -3.77 -20.48
N ALA A 110 2.39 -3.32 -19.29
CA ALA A 110 1.55 -3.35 -18.09
C ALA A 110 0.52 -2.21 -18.13
N ALA A 111 0.94 -1.01 -18.55
CA ALA A 111 0.03 0.12 -18.74
C ALA A 111 -1.05 -0.17 -19.81
N GLU A 112 -0.68 -0.82 -20.92
CA GLU A 112 -1.63 -1.24 -21.95
C GLU A 112 -2.66 -2.25 -21.41
N LYS A 113 -2.21 -3.26 -20.66
CA LYS A 113 -3.12 -4.24 -20.04
C LYS A 113 -4.08 -3.58 -19.06
N LEU A 114 -3.58 -2.66 -18.23
CA LEU A 114 -4.42 -1.90 -17.30
C LEU A 114 -5.44 -1.03 -18.04
N GLY A 115 -5.03 -0.31 -19.09
CA GLY A 115 -5.95 0.48 -19.91
C GLY A 115 -7.06 -0.36 -20.53
N ARG A 116 -6.73 -1.55 -21.07
CA ARG A 116 -7.73 -2.49 -21.59
C ARG A 116 -8.68 -3.00 -20.51
N SER A 117 -8.17 -3.36 -19.34
CA SER A 117 -9.00 -3.78 -18.20
C SER A 117 -9.94 -2.66 -17.74
N LEU A 118 -9.47 -1.41 -17.67
CA LEU A 118 -10.31 -0.27 -17.31
C LEU A 118 -11.39 0.02 -18.34
N LEU A 119 -11.08 -0.12 -19.64
CA LEU A 119 -12.08 0.02 -20.71
C LEU A 119 -13.16 -1.06 -20.63
N LEU A 120 -12.79 -2.31 -20.31
CA LEU A 120 -13.74 -3.40 -20.14
C LEU A 120 -14.66 -3.16 -18.94
N VAL A 121 -14.11 -2.73 -17.80
CA VAL A 121 -14.89 -2.39 -16.60
C VAL A 121 -15.80 -1.19 -16.83
N GLY A 122 -15.32 -0.16 -17.54
CA GLY A 122 -16.12 0.99 -17.92
C GLY A 122 -17.27 0.64 -18.88
N ASN A 123 -17.10 -0.39 -19.71
CA ASN A 123 -18.13 -0.87 -20.62
C ASN A 123 -19.26 -1.61 -19.89
N ASP A 124 -18.95 -2.41 -18.86
CA ASP A 124 -19.96 -3.08 -18.04
C ASP A 124 -20.80 -2.08 -17.20
N ALA A 125 -20.19 -0.96 -16.78
CA ALA A 125 -20.90 0.11 -16.09
C ALA A 125 -21.89 0.87 -17.00
N ALA A 126 -21.63 0.95 -18.30
CA ALA A 126 -22.51 1.62 -19.27
C ALA A 126 -23.78 0.78 -19.61
N GLY A 127 -23.72 -0.54 -19.44
CA GLY A 127 -24.85 -1.45 -19.66
C GLY A 127 -25.94 -1.39 -18.58
N ALA A 128 -25.63 -0.88 -17.38
CA ALA A 128 -26.56 -0.82 -16.26
C ALA A 128 -27.50 0.41 -16.26
N THR A 129 -27.34 1.34 -17.21
CA THR A 129 -28.18 2.56 -17.34
C THR A 129 -29.13 2.56 -18.51
N SER A 130 -29.32 1.42 -19.20
CA SER A 130 -30.31 1.31 -20.28
C SER A 130 -31.43 0.35 -19.88
N ILE A 131 -32.66 0.89 -19.88
CA ILE A 131 -33.98 0.21 -19.73
C ILE A 131 -34.32 -0.07 -18.25
N GLN A 132 -35.33 0.58 -17.64
CA GLN A 132 -36.70 0.87 -18.10
C GLN A 132 -37.28 2.11 -17.42
#